data_AF-A0A2M8EIC8-F1
#
_entry.id   AF-A0A2M8EIC8-F1
#
_cell.length_a   1.000
_cell.length_b   1.000
_cell.length_c   1.000
_cell.angle_alpha   90.00
_cell.angle_beta   90.00
_cell.angle_gamma   90.00
#
_symmetry.space_group_name_H-M   'P 1'
#
loop_
_entity.id
_entity.type
_entity.pdbx_description
1 polymer ?
#
loop_
_entity_poly.entity_id
_entity_poly.type
_entity_poly.pdbx_seq_one_letter_code
_entity_poly.pdbx_strand_id
1 'polypeptide(L)'
;MLAIAIGTGVAVVWRTRYFDSALPAAIKDFLGIEEPPTESSTETPSETSEDPTKDWKTYTNEELGFSFKYPEDWKFADLGDGWFVFGPRAGESDPDRYRPQLELGGFGGDYGYNIGFAPEDEAWLIEEKTIIIAGKTAIRTEHTNKEERRILIARVKFSEIPELILEFYPLNGDLSVFDFILSSFKFIST
;
A
#
# COMPACT_ATOMS: atom_id res chain seq x y z
N MET A 1 -26.35 -31.21 -9.96
CA MET A 1 -25.66 -31.32 -11.26
C MET A 1 -26.60 -30.75 -12.29
N LEU A 2 -26.27 -29.61 -12.91
CA LEU A 2 -27.13 -28.95 -13.89
C LEU A 2 -26.49 -29.12 -15.27
N ALA A 3 -27.21 -29.76 -16.20
CA ALA A 3 -26.78 -29.89 -17.58
C ALA A 3 -27.53 -28.85 -18.41
N ILE A 4 -26.81 -27.91 -19.03
CA ILE A 4 -27.39 -26.95 -19.95
C ILE A 4 -27.01 -27.38 -21.36
N ALA A 5 -28.02 -27.69 -22.18
CA ALA A 5 -27.83 -27.97 -23.59
C ALA A 5 -27.86 -26.65 -24.37
N ILE A 6 -26.70 -26.23 -24.87
CA ILE A 6 -26.59 -25.13 -25.84
C ILE A 6 -26.09 -25.77 -27.14
N GLY A 7 -26.67 -25.37 -28.27
CA GLY A 7 -26.51 -25.99 -29.58
C GLY A 7 -25.18 -26.73 -29.82
N THR A 8 -25.29 -28.03 -30.05
CA THR A 8 -24.23 -28.97 -30.49
C THR A 8 -23.04 -29.23 -29.55
N GLY A 9 -23.11 -28.88 -28.26
CA GLY A 9 -22.13 -29.34 -27.27
C GLY A 9 -22.67 -29.36 -25.85
N VAL A 10 -22.60 -30.50 -25.17
CA VAL A 10 -22.88 -30.59 -23.73
C VAL A 10 -21.63 -30.15 -22.98
N ALA A 11 -21.65 -28.94 -22.43
CA ALA A 11 -20.64 -28.48 -21.48
C ALA A 11 -21.08 -28.86 -20.07
N VAL A 12 -20.32 -29.74 -19.40
CA VAL A 12 -20.49 -30.01 -17.97
C VAL A 12 -19.64 -28.97 -17.23
N VAL A 13 -20.29 -27.94 -16.67
CA VAL A 13 -19.61 -26.90 -15.88
C VAL A 13 -19.77 -27.22 -14.40
N TRP A 14 -18.66 -27.23 -13.66
CA TRP A 14 -18.67 -27.32 -12.20
C TRP A 14 -19.18 -26.00 -11.62
N ARG A 15 -20.32 -26.03 -10.92
CA ARG A 15 -20.91 -24.85 -10.26
C ARG A 15 -20.03 -24.42 -9.09
N THR A 16 -19.28 -23.34 -9.24
CA THR A 16 -18.55 -22.69 -8.14
C THR A 16 -19.38 -21.50 -7.63
N ARG A 17 -19.27 -21.17 -6.33
CA ARG A 17 -19.97 -20.00 -5.74
C ARG A 17 -19.62 -18.67 -6.44
N TYR A 18 -18.48 -18.63 -7.13
CA TYR A 18 -18.03 -17.48 -7.91
C TYR A 18 -18.87 -17.27 -9.19
N PHE A 19 -19.42 -18.34 -9.76
CA PHE A 19 -20.22 -18.24 -10.98
C PHE A 19 -21.62 -17.68 -10.70
N ASP A 20 -22.19 -17.95 -9.51
CA ASP A 20 -23.52 -17.46 -9.13
C ASP A 20 -23.56 -15.92 -8.97
N SER A 21 -22.46 -15.28 -8.54
CA SER A 21 -22.39 -13.83 -8.38
C SER A 21 -22.19 -13.06 -9.69
N ALA A 22 -21.57 -13.68 -10.69
CA ALA A 22 -21.22 -13.06 -11.97
C ALA A 22 -22.36 -13.09 -13.02
N LEU A 23 -23.49 -13.74 -12.73
CA LEU A 23 -24.61 -13.83 -13.66
C LEU A 23 -25.45 -12.54 -13.66
N PRO A 24 -25.80 -11.99 -14.84
CA PRO A 24 -26.79 -10.92 -14.96
C PRO A 24 -28.13 -11.33 -14.35
N ALA A 25 -28.87 -10.38 -13.79
CA ALA A 25 -30.16 -10.62 -13.13
C ALA A 25 -31.14 -11.44 -13.97
N ALA A 26 -31.23 -11.17 -15.28
CA ALA A 26 -32.11 -11.89 -16.19
C ALA A 26 -31.80 -13.40 -16.32
N ILE A 27 -30.53 -13.81 -16.10
CA ILE A 27 -30.14 -15.22 -16.10
C ILE A 27 -30.42 -15.88 -14.75
N LYS A 28 -30.31 -15.12 -13.64
CA LYS A 28 -30.64 -15.61 -12.29
C LYS A 28 -32.14 -15.95 -12.19
N ASP A 29 -33.00 -15.09 -12.73
CA ASP A 29 -34.45 -15.30 -12.80
C ASP A 29 -34.81 -16.55 -13.61
N PHE A 30 -34.17 -16.73 -14.78
CA PHE A 30 -34.39 -17.92 -15.63
C PHE A 30 -33.98 -19.23 -14.93
N LEU A 31 -32.97 -19.17 -14.06
CA LEU A 31 -32.45 -20.34 -13.34
C LEU A 31 -33.14 -20.59 -11.99
N GLY A 32 -34.11 -19.77 -11.58
CA GLY A 32 -34.85 -19.94 -10.33
C GLY A 32 -33.96 -19.88 -9.09
N ILE A 33 -32.88 -19.08 -9.12
CA ILE A 33 -32.00 -18.88 -7.97
C ILE A 33 -32.66 -17.82 -7.07
N GLU A 34 -33.44 -18.27 -6.09
CA GLU A 34 -33.95 -17.39 -5.03
C GLU A 34 -32.77 -16.87 -4.20
N GLU A 35 -32.60 -15.55 -4.09
CA GLU A 35 -31.59 -14.96 -3.22
C GLU A 35 -31.89 -15.38 -1.76
N PRO A 36 -30.89 -15.87 -1.01
CA PRO A 36 -31.09 -16.15 0.41
C PRO A 36 -31.48 -14.85 1.12
N PRO A 37 -32.31 -14.91 2.19
CA PRO A 37 -32.76 -13.72 2.89
C PRO A 37 -31.54 -12.93 3.38
N THR A 38 -31.48 -11.66 2.99
CA THR A 38 -30.48 -10.69 3.41
C THR A 38 -30.49 -10.59 4.94
N GLU A 39 -29.55 -11.28 5.60
CA GLU A 39 -29.33 -11.14 7.03
C GLU A 39 -28.91 -9.70 7.32
N SER A 40 -29.79 -9.00 8.04
CA SER A 40 -29.61 -7.65 8.54
C SER A 40 -28.43 -7.63 9.52
N SER A 41 -27.40 -6.84 9.19
CA SER A 41 -26.26 -6.58 10.05
C SER A 41 -26.71 -6.15 11.44
N THR A 42 -26.51 -7.03 12.42
CA THR A 42 -26.52 -6.67 13.83
C THR A 42 -25.27 -5.83 14.08
N GLU A 43 -25.45 -4.52 14.30
CA GLU A 43 -24.38 -3.62 14.70
C GLU A 43 -23.87 -4.01 16.09
N THR A 44 -22.78 -4.77 16.12
CA THR A 44 -21.97 -4.97 17.33
C THR A 44 -21.45 -3.60 17.79
N PRO A 45 -21.50 -3.26 19.09
CA PRO A 45 -20.96 -2.00 19.59
C PRO A 45 -19.47 -1.92 19.23
N SER A 46 -19.11 -0.94 18.41
CA SER A 46 -17.73 -0.65 18.07
C SER A 46 -17.03 -0.19 19.34
N GLU A 47 -16.19 -1.06 19.92
CA GLU A 47 -15.22 -0.64 20.92
C GLU A 47 -14.50 0.59 20.36
N THR A 48 -14.51 1.69 21.13
CA THR A 48 -13.82 2.92 20.79
C THR A 48 -12.33 2.64 20.85
N SER A 49 -11.80 2.04 19.79
CA SER A 49 -10.38 1.91 19.50
C SER A 49 -9.83 3.33 19.40
N GLU A 50 -9.00 3.73 20.34
CA GLU A 50 -8.29 5.01 20.25
C GLU A 50 -7.52 5.06 18.93
N ASP A 51 -7.56 6.20 18.23
CA ASP A 51 -6.80 6.41 16.99
C ASP A 51 -5.30 6.28 17.33
N PRO A 52 -4.59 5.24 16.82
CA PRO A 52 -3.17 5.02 17.14
C PRO A 52 -2.26 6.13 16.58
N THR A 53 -2.81 7.01 15.74
CA THR A 53 -2.12 8.17 15.14
C THR A 53 -2.54 9.51 15.75
N LYS A 54 -3.18 9.50 16.93
CA LYS A 54 -3.70 10.72 17.57
C LYS A 54 -2.61 11.77 17.86
N ASP A 55 -1.46 11.33 18.36
CA ASP A 55 -0.36 12.23 18.76
C ASP A 55 0.67 12.43 17.64
N TRP A 56 0.42 11.86 16.45
CA TRP A 56 1.32 11.96 15.31
C TRP A 56 1.37 13.38 14.73
N LYS A 57 2.54 13.75 14.22
CA LYS A 57 2.76 15.00 13.48
C LYS A 57 2.26 14.87 12.05
N THR A 58 1.88 15.99 11.44
CA THR A 58 1.51 16.04 10.02
C THR A 58 2.62 16.71 9.22
N TYR A 59 3.06 16.09 8.14
CA TYR A 59 3.89 16.70 7.11
C TYR A 59 3.02 17.06 5.91
N THR A 60 3.23 18.24 5.37
CA THR A 60 2.57 18.73 4.16
C THR A 60 3.61 19.30 3.23
N ASN A 61 3.65 18.81 2.00
CA ASN A 61 4.40 19.43 0.92
C ASN A 61 3.40 19.98 -0.10
N GLU A 62 3.16 21.29 -0.04
CA GLU A 62 2.21 21.98 -0.93
C GLU A 62 2.71 22.02 -2.37
N GLU A 63 4.03 22.15 -2.58
CA GLU A 63 4.66 22.18 -3.90
C GLU A 63 4.46 20.86 -4.66
N LEU A 64 4.52 19.75 -3.94
CA LEU A 64 4.36 18.40 -4.49
C LEU A 64 2.94 17.84 -4.30
N GLY A 65 2.04 18.61 -3.68
CA GLY A 65 0.62 18.29 -3.59
C GLY A 65 0.28 17.10 -2.70
N PHE A 66 0.97 16.87 -1.59
CA PHE A 66 0.64 15.77 -0.67
C PHE A 66 0.82 16.10 0.81
N SER A 67 0.17 15.29 1.67
CA SER A 67 0.36 15.31 3.12
C SER A 67 0.19 13.92 3.73
N PHE A 68 0.82 13.68 4.87
CA PHE A 68 0.67 12.45 5.65
C PHE A 68 1.06 12.67 7.12
N LYS A 69 0.70 11.73 8.00
CA LYS A 69 1.10 11.75 9.40
C LYS A 69 2.33 10.86 9.64
N TYR A 70 3.17 11.24 10.61
CA TYR A 70 4.32 10.47 11.07
C TYR A 70 4.48 10.53 12.61
N PRO A 71 5.17 9.57 13.24
CA PRO A 71 5.32 9.51 14.69
C PRO A 71 5.86 10.81 15.32
N GLU A 72 5.42 11.12 16.53
CA GLU A 72 5.78 12.36 17.22
C GLU A 72 7.28 12.44 17.55
N ASP A 73 7.89 11.31 17.89
CA ASP A 73 9.30 11.19 18.26
C ASP A 73 10.25 11.23 17.05
N TRP A 74 9.70 11.18 15.84
CA TRP A 74 10.50 11.29 14.62
C TRP A 74 10.87 12.74 14.31
N LYS A 75 12.06 12.87 13.74
CA LYS A 75 12.60 14.09 13.14
C LYS A 75 12.33 14.07 11.64
N PHE A 76 12.43 15.25 11.04
CA PHE A 76 12.38 15.45 9.60
C PHE A 76 13.70 16.09 9.14
N ALA A 77 14.24 15.61 8.03
CA ALA A 77 15.38 16.22 7.36
C ALA A 77 15.14 16.27 5.85
N ASP A 78 15.39 17.44 5.27
CA ASP A 78 15.52 17.64 3.83
C ASP A 78 16.99 17.45 3.46
N LEU A 79 17.29 16.46 2.62
CA LEU A 79 18.65 16.15 2.17
C LEU A 79 19.04 16.91 0.91
N GLY A 80 18.13 17.73 0.35
CA GLY A 80 18.28 18.31 -0.98
C GLY A 80 17.86 17.35 -2.09
N ASP A 81 17.87 17.85 -3.33
CA ASP A 81 17.56 17.09 -4.55
C ASP A 81 16.20 16.34 -4.53
N GLY A 82 15.26 16.83 -3.71
CA GLY A 82 13.93 16.23 -3.56
C GLY A 82 13.89 14.97 -2.68
N TRP A 83 14.92 14.73 -1.87
CA TRP A 83 14.94 13.61 -0.92
C TRP A 83 14.66 14.07 0.51
N PHE A 84 13.67 13.44 1.12
CA PHE A 84 13.24 13.74 2.50
C PHE A 84 13.36 12.49 3.35
N VAL A 85 13.84 12.65 4.58
CA VAL A 85 13.96 11.55 5.55
C VAL A 85 13.17 11.88 6.80
N PHE A 86 12.40 10.90 7.27
CA PHE A 86 11.66 10.95 8.51
C PHE A 86 12.07 9.77 9.38
N GLY A 87 12.40 10.03 10.64
CA GLY A 87 12.85 8.98 11.55
C GLY A 87 13.44 9.56 12.83
N PRO A 88 13.71 8.74 13.86
CA PRO A 88 14.24 9.22 15.14
C PRO A 88 15.55 10.02 15.04
N ARG A 89 16.28 9.84 13.93
CA ARG A 89 17.59 10.44 13.66
C ARG A 89 17.71 11.08 12.27
N ALA A 90 16.60 11.46 11.65
CA ALA A 90 16.67 12.12 10.35
C ALA A 90 17.65 13.31 10.37
N GLY A 91 18.55 13.37 9.39
CA GLY A 91 19.58 14.41 9.24
C GLY A 91 20.88 14.18 10.03
N GLU A 92 20.97 13.12 10.83
CA GLU A 92 22.24 12.71 11.45
C GLU A 92 23.03 11.83 10.47
N SER A 93 24.36 12.00 10.42
CA SER A 93 25.25 11.05 9.74
C SER A 93 25.33 9.77 10.57
N ASP A 94 24.29 8.94 10.52
CA ASP A 94 24.25 7.66 11.24
C ASP A 94 24.83 6.57 10.32
N PRO A 95 25.99 5.96 10.66
CA PRO A 95 26.46 4.79 9.94
C PRO A 95 25.53 3.59 10.14
N ASP A 96 24.73 3.57 11.23
CA ASP A 96 23.74 2.54 11.49
C ASP A 96 22.39 2.94 10.90
N ARG A 97 22.15 2.55 9.64
CA ARG A 97 20.83 2.64 8.96
C ARG A 97 19.75 1.72 9.58
N TYR A 98 19.99 1.17 10.77
CA TYR A 98 19.18 0.12 11.41
C TYR A 98 18.04 0.66 12.26
N ARG A 99 17.45 1.78 11.84
CA ARG A 99 16.40 2.46 12.59
C ARG A 99 15.19 2.65 11.71
N PRO A 100 14.00 2.70 12.32
CA PRO A 100 12.79 2.94 11.57
C PRO A 100 12.87 4.32 10.92
N GLN A 101 12.89 4.33 9.59
CA GLN A 101 12.88 5.57 8.82
C GLN A 101 12.05 5.43 7.55
N LEU A 102 11.39 6.52 7.19
CA LEU A 102 10.71 6.72 5.92
C LEU A 102 11.56 7.69 5.09
N GLU A 103 11.92 7.27 3.90
CA GLU A 103 12.52 8.11 2.87
C GLU A 103 11.49 8.40 1.78
N LEU A 104 11.42 9.65 1.35
CA LEU A 104 10.57 10.09 0.25
C LEU A 104 11.45 10.70 -0.83
N GLY A 105 11.24 10.28 -2.07
CA GLY A 105 11.94 10.81 -3.23
C GLY A 105 11.25 10.47 -4.55
N GLY A 106 12.01 10.55 -5.66
CA GLY A 106 11.54 10.15 -7.00
C GLY A 106 11.09 11.29 -7.91
N PHE A 107 11.30 12.55 -7.52
CA PHE A 107 10.84 13.73 -8.28
C PHE A 107 11.72 14.02 -9.52
N GLY A 108 11.69 13.13 -10.53
CA GLY A 108 11.87 13.54 -11.93
C GLY A 108 13.28 13.79 -12.46
N GLY A 109 14.29 13.06 -12.01
CA GLY A 109 15.60 13.04 -12.67
C GLY A 109 15.87 11.71 -13.40
N ASP A 110 16.68 11.75 -14.46
CA ASP A 110 17.34 10.59 -15.09
C ASP A 110 18.31 9.84 -14.14
N TYR A 111 18.30 10.18 -12.85
CA TYR A 111 18.91 9.39 -11.79
C TYR A 111 18.18 8.06 -11.72
N GLY A 112 18.63 7.11 -12.54
CA GLY A 112 18.18 5.73 -12.51
C GLY A 112 18.09 5.28 -11.06
N TYR A 113 16.89 4.87 -10.67
CA TYR A 113 16.53 4.50 -9.31
C TYR A 113 17.33 3.25 -8.91
N ASN A 114 18.59 3.45 -8.50
CA ASN A 114 19.31 2.47 -7.71
C ASN A 114 18.72 2.58 -6.33
N ILE A 115 17.70 1.75 -6.07
CA ILE A 115 17.28 1.39 -4.72
C ILE A 115 18.56 1.32 -3.89
N GLY A 116 18.66 2.14 -2.84
CA GLY A 116 19.91 2.48 -2.14
C GLY A 116 20.58 1.32 -1.39
N PHE A 117 20.35 0.07 -1.83
CA PHE A 117 21.20 -1.06 -1.51
C PHE A 117 22.63 -0.67 -1.86
N ALA A 118 23.45 -0.62 -0.82
CA ALA A 118 24.87 -0.71 -1.04
C ALA A 118 25.11 -2.00 -1.87
N PRO A 119 26.01 -2.00 -2.86
CA PRO A 119 26.21 -3.16 -3.74
C PRO A 119 26.54 -4.46 -2.99
N GLU A 120 26.99 -4.36 -1.74
CA GLU A 120 27.18 -5.48 -0.79
C GLU A 120 25.86 -6.09 -0.25
N ASP A 121 24.78 -5.33 -0.22
CA ASP A 121 23.44 -5.75 0.22
C ASP A 121 22.62 -6.26 -0.95
N GLU A 122 22.98 -7.44 -1.47
CA GLU A 122 22.11 -8.18 -2.38
C GLU A 122 20.72 -8.34 -1.74
N ALA A 123 19.76 -7.58 -2.24
CA ALA A 123 18.37 -7.68 -1.82
C ALA A 123 17.54 -8.42 -2.85
N TRP A 124 16.62 -9.23 -2.36
CA TRP A 124 15.70 -9.99 -3.16
C TRP A 124 14.27 -9.61 -2.86
N LEU A 125 13.47 -9.54 -3.93
CA LEU A 125 12.04 -9.32 -3.87
C LEU A 125 11.37 -10.51 -3.16
N ILE A 126 10.67 -10.22 -2.06
CA ILE A 126 9.82 -11.17 -1.35
C ILE A 126 8.41 -11.15 -1.94
N GLU A 127 7.85 -9.95 -2.09
CA GLU A 127 6.47 -9.74 -2.50
C GLU A 127 6.35 -8.49 -3.35
N GLU A 128 5.51 -8.55 -4.38
CA GLU A 128 5.03 -7.38 -5.12
C GLU A 128 3.50 -7.40 -5.10
N LYS A 129 2.90 -6.25 -4.76
CA LYS A 129 1.46 -6.11 -4.63
C LYS A 129 0.98 -4.75 -5.08
N THR A 130 -0.10 -4.74 -5.85
CA THR A 130 -0.86 -3.51 -6.12
C THR A 130 -1.68 -3.11 -4.90
N ILE A 131 -1.50 -1.88 -4.44
CA ILE A 131 -2.24 -1.28 -3.33
C ILE A 131 -2.89 0.04 -3.77
N ILE A 132 -3.80 0.56 -2.95
CA ILE A 132 -4.41 1.87 -3.13
C ILE A 132 -3.93 2.79 -2.02
N ILE A 133 -3.29 3.90 -2.38
CA ILE A 133 -2.88 4.96 -1.45
C ILE A 133 -3.66 6.21 -1.82
N ALA A 134 -4.49 6.72 -0.91
CA ALA A 134 -5.30 7.93 -1.12
C ALA A 134 -6.07 7.93 -2.47
N GLY A 135 -6.64 6.79 -2.85
CA GLY A 135 -7.40 6.62 -4.10
C GLY A 135 -6.56 6.49 -5.38
N LYS A 136 -5.23 6.46 -5.27
CA LYS A 136 -4.31 6.22 -6.39
C LYS A 136 -3.76 4.80 -6.32
N THR A 137 -3.60 4.18 -7.48
CA THR A 137 -2.94 2.87 -7.60
C THR A 137 -1.44 3.02 -7.35
N ALA A 138 -0.88 2.15 -6.53
CA ALA A 138 0.54 2.08 -6.23
C ALA A 138 1.04 0.64 -6.26
N ILE A 139 2.33 0.46 -6.47
CA ILE A 139 2.99 -0.84 -6.36
C ILE A 139 3.79 -0.84 -5.06
N ARG A 140 3.44 -1.73 -4.14
CA ARG A 140 4.22 -2.04 -2.94
C ARG A 140 5.10 -3.24 -3.24
N THR A 141 6.40 -3.09 -3.05
CA THR A 141 7.36 -4.19 -3.06
C THR A 141 7.94 -4.36 -1.67
N GLU A 142 8.14 -5.60 -1.26
CA GLU A 142 8.87 -5.96 -0.05
C GLU A 142 10.14 -6.69 -0.48
N HIS A 143 11.28 -6.21 -0.01
CA HIS A 143 12.59 -6.80 -0.28
C HIS A 143 13.21 -7.27 1.03
N THR A 144 14.09 -8.26 0.97
CA THR A 144 14.97 -8.57 2.09
C THR A 144 16.39 -8.84 1.63
N ASN A 145 17.36 -8.67 2.51
CA ASN A 145 18.77 -8.94 2.24
C ASN A 145 19.29 -10.17 3.02
N LYS A 146 20.59 -10.48 2.87
CA LYS A 146 21.31 -11.59 3.53
C LYS A 146 21.17 -11.63 5.06
N GLU A 147 20.81 -10.50 5.66
CA GLU A 147 20.61 -10.36 7.10
C GLU A 147 19.13 -10.42 7.51
N GLU A 148 18.25 -10.90 6.62
CA GLU A 148 16.79 -10.98 6.81
C GLU A 148 16.14 -9.61 7.09
N ARG A 149 16.79 -8.53 6.66
CA ARG A 149 16.29 -7.17 6.86
C ARG A 149 15.26 -6.84 5.80
N ARG A 150 14.03 -6.57 6.22
CA ARG A 150 12.94 -6.18 5.33
C ARG A 150 13.05 -4.71 4.96
N ILE A 151 12.75 -4.36 3.72
CA ILE A 151 12.57 -2.99 3.23
C ILE A 151 11.28 -2.98 2.43
N LEU A 152 10.46 -1.95 2.64
CA LEU A 152 9.25 -1.76 1.85
C LEU A 152 9.36 -0.53 1.00
N ILE A 153 8.93 -0.68 -0.24
CA ILE A 153 8.96 0.38 -1.21
C ILE A 153 7.57 0.48 -1.80
N ALA A 154 6.89 1.59 -1.56
CA ALA A 154 5.66 1.93 -2.24
C ALA A 154 5.95 2.97 -3.32
N ARG A 155 5.66 2.62 -4.57
CA ARG A 155 5.79 3.51 -5.73
C ARG A 155 4.41 3.94 -6.18
N VAL A 156 4.16 5.24 -6.12
CA VAL A 156 2.90 5.85 -6.54
C VAL A 156 3.18 6.72 -7.75
N LYS A 157 2.56 6.38 -8.89
CA LYS A 157 2.55 7.28 -10.05
C LYS A 157 1.42 8.29 -9.87
N PHE A 158 1.78 9.56 -9.89
CA PHE A 158 0.83 10.66 -9.87
C PHE A 158 0.83 11.33 -11.25
N SER A 159 -0.29 11.92 -11.67
CA SER A 159 -0.41 12.50 -13.01
C SER A 159 0.52 13.71 -13.23
N GLU A 160 0.93 14.39 -12.16
CA GLU A 160 1.74 15.62 -12.23
C GLU A 160 3.18 15.47 -11.70
N ILE A 161 3.47 14.41 -10.92
CA ILE A 161 4.85 14.06 -10.50
C ILE A 161 5.23 12.70 -11.09
N PRO A 162 6.40 12.57 -11.72
CA PRO A 162 6.76 11.39 -12.52
C PRO A 162 6.71 10.09 -11.71
N GLU A 163 7.12 10.12 -10.43
CA GLU A 163 6.94 9.02 -9.48
C GLU A 163 7.16 9.53 -8.05
N LEU A 164 6.25 9.25 -7.11
CA LEU A 164 6.52 9.39 -5.67
C LEU A 164 6.93 8.03 -5.14
N ILE A 165 8.09 7.96 -4.50
CA ILE A 165 8.59 6.72 -3.92
C ILE A 165 8.74 6.89 -2.42
N LEU A 166 8.13 5.95 -1.70
CA LEU A 166 8.18 5.84 -0.26
C LEU A 166 8.99 4.60 0.08
N GLU A 167 10.20 4.78 0.58
CA GLU A 167 11.04 3.69 1.09
C GLU A 167 10.96 3.66 2.60
N PHE A 168 10.67 2.50 3.17
CA PHE A 168 10.54 2.33 4.61
C PHE A 168 11.42 1.18 5.09
N TYR A 169 12.20 1.48 6.12
CA TYR A 169 13.12 0.56 6.77
C TYR A 169 12.51 0.16 8.12
N PRO A 170 11.76 -0.93 8.23
CA PRO A 170 11.14 -1.35 9.48
C PRO A 170 12.17 -1.73 10.55
N LEU A 171 11.85 -1.43 11.81
CA LEU A 171 12.57 -1.98 12.95
C LEU A 171 12.02 -3.38 13.27
N ASN A 172 12.88 -4.40 13.30
CA ASN A 172 12.49 -5.79 13.60
C ASN A 172 11.35 -6.34 12.73
N GLY A 173 11.18 -5.81 11.50
CA GLY A 173 10.09 -6.20 10.61
C GLY A 173 8.70 -5.70 11.01
N ASP A 174 8.59 -4.79 11.99
CA ASP A 174 7.32 -4.15 12.32
C ASP A 174 6.91 -3.16 11.22
N LEU A 175 5.80 -3.48 10.55
CA LEU A 175 5.27 -2.74 9.42
C LEU A 175 4.15 -1.76 9.82
N SER A 176 3.70 -1.81 11.07
CA SER A 176 2.53 -1.06 11.53
C SER A 176 2.68 0.44 11.28
N VAL A 177 3.86 0.99 11.57
CA VAL A 177 4.16 2.41 11.32
C VAL A 177 4.00 2.77 9.85
N PHE A 178 4.48 1.93 8.93
CA PHE A 178 4.33 2.18 7.50
C PHE A 178 2.89 2.10 7.05
N ASP A 179 2.15 1.09 7.49
CA ASP A 179 0.73 0.95 7.16
C ASP A 179 -0.08 2.14 7.70
N PHE A 180 0.25 2.66 8.89
CA PHE A 180 -0.35 3.88 9.43
C PHE A 180 0.00 5.12 8.60
N ILE A 181 1.28 5.30 8.21
CA ILE A 181 1.71 6.37 7.30
C ILE A 181 0.90 6.33 6.01
N LEU A 182 0.83 5.16 5.35
CA LEU A 182 0.08 4.98 4.10
C LEU A 182 -1.41 5.27 4.27
N SER A 183 -2.01 4.85 5.39
CA SER A 183 -3.43 5.10 5.68
C SER A 183 -3.75 6.58 5.92
N SER A 184 -2.76 7.35 6.39
CA SER A 184 -2.89 8.79 6.66
C SER A 184 -2.63 9.68 5.44
N PHE A 185 -2.11 9.07 4.36
CA PHE A 185 -1.67 9.78 3.17
C PHE A 185 -2.84 10.47 2.46
N LYS A 186 -2.62 11.67 1.96
CA LYS A 186 -3.59 12.46 1.21
C LYS A 186 -2.90 13.20 0.07
N PHE A 187 -3.49 13.15 -1.11
CA PHE A 187 -3.15 14.06 -2.20
C PHE A 187 -3.97 15.34 -2.05
N ILE A 188 -3.30 16.48 -2.15
CA ILE A 188 -3.89 17.80 -2.13
C ILE A 188 -4.18 18.12 -3.60
N SER A 189 -5.44 18.35 -3.95
CA SER A 189 -5.78 18.78 -5.31
C SER A 189 -5.15 20.14 -5.56
N THR A 190 -4.28 20.23 -6.56
CA THR A 190 -3.86 21.47 -7.19
C THR A 190 -5.00 22.11 -7.98
#